data_AF-A0A9D2X8U1-F1
#
_entry.id   AF-A0A9D2X8U1-F1
#
_cell.length_a   1.000
_cell.length_b   1.000
_cell.length_c   1.000
_cell.angle_alpha   90.00
_cell.angle_beta   90.00
_cell.angle_gamma   90.00
#
_symmetry.space_group_name_H-M   'P 1'
#
loop_
_entity.id
_entity.type
_entity.pdbx_description
1 polymer ?
#
loop_
_entity_poly.entity_id
_entity_poly.type
_entity_poly.pdbx_seq_one_letter_code
_entity_poly.pdbx_strand_id
1 'polypeptide(L)'
;MPSIILLLFFITFIPPVFGFSENYMGLSTSLVTIGGITIDDNLIAPFIDIENITSQFGIEVSFTELITYSIGMVVYGIFIWNFYRFLARREMIPLGLKKYQTDGKKATSIIAYIFKYVIVFPLVVLVWFVVYSTFLFFMAPDIPKEQVFLIVISLVVTVRISAYYKEDLAKDFAKLIPFALLGIFLTSNIFFTPKDIIERAYDFIPFLGKIIGFVIYAILVEAILRILFLIKRKIMPSVDEKLEEKIEEQINEKIKVHVEKIEEKHEDLEKKIEKETDDIEKKIEKETDDIEKKIEKENSSSKEEEK
;
A
#
# COMPACT_ATOMS: atom_id res chain seq x y z
N MET A 1 -6.58 -2.23 3.58
CA MET A 1 -7.12 -3.46 2.95
C MET A 1 -6.14 -4.31 2.12
N PRO A 2 -4.81 -4.05 1.98
CA PRO A 2 -3.95 -4.98 1.22
C PRO A 2 -3.46 -6.20 2.04
N SER A 3 -3.59 -6.18 3.37
CA SER A 3 -2.96 -7.16 4.26
C SER A 3 -3.65 -8.53 4.32
N ILE A 4 -4.95 -8.62 3.99
CA ILE A 4 -5.71 -9.89 4.03
C ILE A 4 -5.57 -10.67 2.71
N ILE A 5 -5.41 -9.96 1.59
CA ILE A 5 -5.19 -10.57 0.26
C ILE A 5 -3.82 -11.28 0.19
N LEU A 6 -2.83 -10.77 0.93
CA LEU A 6 -1.48 -11.33 0.98
C LEU A 6 -1.41 -12.66 1.75
N LEU A 7 -2.34 -12.91 2.68
CA LEU A 7 -2.40 -14.13 3.48
C LEU A 7 -3.14 -15.27 2.74
N LEU A 8 -4.10 -14.93 1.87
CA LEU A 8 -4.75 -15.88 0.96
C LEU A 8 -3.83 -16.33 -0.19
N PHE A 9 -2.86 -15.51 -0.59
CA PHE A 9 -1.86 -15.86 -1.61
C PHE A 9 -0.91 -16.98 -1.17
N PHE A 10 -0.72 -17.18 0.14
CA PHE A 10 0.14 -18.23 0.69
C PHE A 10 -0.46 -19.63 0.56
N ILE A 11 -1.79 -19.78 0.47
CA ILE A 11 -2.45 -21.08 0.36
C ILE A 11 -2.40 -21.62 -1.08
N THR A 12 -2.29 -20.73 -2.07
CA THR A 12 -2.17 -21.08 -3.50
C THR A 12 -0.74 -21.34 -3.96
N PHE A 13 0.26 -21.15 -3.10
CA PHE A 13 1.68 -21.29 -3.42
C PHE A 13 2.31 -22.54 -2.78
N ILE A 14 1.55 -23.62 -2.69
CA ILE A 14 2.13 -24.97 -2.68
C ILE A 14 2.28 -25.33 -4.15
N PRO A 15 3.49 -25.39 -4.72
CA PRO A 15 3.65 -25.90 -6.08
C PRO A 15 2.97 -27.28 -6.13
N PRO A 16 2.14 -27.57 -7.15
CA PRO A 16 1.64 -28.92 -7.33
C PRO A 16 2.85 -29.84 -7.31
N VAL A 17 2.81 -30.83 -6.42
CA VAL A 17 3.80 -31.90 -6.35
C VAL A 17 3.68 -32.68 -7.65
N PHE A 18 4.38 -32.23 -8.68
CA PHE A 18 4.66 -33.06 -9.84
C PHE A 18 5.72 -34.05 -9.37
N GLY A 19 5.24 -35.13 -8.76
CA GLY A 19 6.06 -36.32 -8.60
C GLY A 19 6.55 -36.72 -9.99
N PHE A 20 7.86 -36.88 -10.10
CA PHE A 20 8.48 -37.59 -11.22
C PHE A 20 7.87 -39.00 -11.28
N SER A 21 6.80 -39.14 -12.07
CA SER A 21 6.29 -40.43 -12.52
C SER A 21 6.63 -40.49 -13.99
N GLU A 22 7.60 -41.33 -14.34
CA GLU A 22 7.81 -41.82 -15.70
C GLU A 22 6.51 -42.45 -16.20
N ASN A 23 5.70 -41.67 -16.90
CA ASN A 23 4.68 -42.17 -17.79
C ASN A 23 4.50 -41.12 -18.88
N TYR A 24 5.20 -41.32 -19.99
CA TYR A 24 4.99 -40.61 -21.24
C TYR A 24 3.54 -40.81 -21.67
N MET A 25 2.66 -39.89 -21.30
CA MET A 25 1.35 -39.78 -21.91
C MET A 25 1.54 -39.00 -23.20
N GLY A 26 1.74 -39.72 -24.30
CA GLY A 26 1.82 -39.14 -25.64
C GLY A 26 0.61 -38.27 -25.90
N LEU A 27 0.84 -36.97 -26.07
CA LEU A 27 -0.17 -36.03 -26.51
C LEU A 27 -0.45 -36.34 -27.99
N SER A 28 -1.54 -37.06 -28.26
CA SER A 28 -2.04 -37.27 -29.61
C SER A 28 -2.34 -35.91 -30.24
N THR A 29 -1.52 -35.52 -31.21
CA THR A 29 -1.70 -34.32 -32.04
C THR A 29 -2.89 -34.54 -32.97
N SER A 30 -4.09 -34.31 -32.47
CA SER A 30 -5.28 -34.21 -33.30
C SER A 30 -5.87 -32.81 -33.20
N LEU A 31 -5.59 -32.01 -34.23
CA LEU A 31 -6.37 -30.87 -34.74
C LEU A 31 -7.00 -29.93 -33.69
N VAL A 32 -6.27 -28.87 -33.35
CA VAL A 32 -6.84 -27.70 -32.66
C VAL A 32 -7.65 -26.89 -33.68
N THR A 33 -8.95 -27.10 -33.72
CA THR A 33 -9.89 -26.25 -34.47
C THR A 33 -10.45 -25.19 -33.52
N ILE A 34 -9.96 -23.94 -33.61
CA ILE A 34 -10.56 -22.79 -32.93
C ILE A 34 -11.36 -22.01 -33.97
N GLY A 35 -12.69 -21.99 -33.82
CA GLY A 35 -13.56 -21.13 -34.64
C GLY A 35 -13.62 -21.48 -36.14
N GLY A 36 -13.35 -22.73 -36.54
CA GLY A 36 -13.51 -23.19 -37.92
C GLY A 36 -12.36 -22.84 -38.87
N ILE A 37 -11.23 -22.35 -38.37
CA ILE A 37 -10.01 -22.13 -39.16
C ILE A 37 -9.07 -23.32 -38.93
N THR A 38 -8.78 -24.07 -39.99
CA THR A 38 -7.72 -25.09 -39.99
C THR A 38 -6.37 -24.40 -40.12
N ILE A 39 -5.56 -24.41 -39.06
CA ILE A 39 -4.19 -23.90 -39.10
C ILE A 39 -3.30 -24.97 -39.75
N ASP A 40 -2.61 -24.60 -40.82
CA ASP A 40 -1.68 -25.46 -41.59
C ASP A 40 -0.50 -25.91 -40.71
N ASP A 41 -0.18 -27.21 -40.73
CA ASP A 41 0.90 -27.83 -39.95
C ASP A 41 2.26 -27.17 -40.22
N ASN A 42 2.47 -26.60 -41.42
CA ASN A 42 3.71 -25.90 -41.77
C ASN A 42 3.88 -24.55 -41.03
N LEU A 43 2.82 -23.99 -40.47
CA LEU A 43 2.88 -22.78 -39.65
C LEU A 43 3.25 -23.10 -38.18
N ILE A 44 3.01 -24.35 -37.76
CA ILE A 44 3.22 -24.84 -36.39
C ILE A 44 4.53 -25.64 -36.28
N ALA A 45 5.03 -26.22 -37.38
CA ALA A 45 6.31 -26.92 -37.46
C ALA A 45 7.49 -26.18 -36.78
N PRO A 46 7.72 -24.86 -37.00
CA PRO A 46 8.79 -24.15 -36.30
C PRO A 46 8.55 -23.99 -34.79
N PHE A 47 7.31 -24.14 -34.30
CA PHE A 47 6.99 -24.16 -32.86
C PHE A 47 7.15 -25.55 -32.23
N ILE A 48 7.05 -26.63 -33.01
CA ILE A 48 7.31 -28.00 -32.57
C ILE A 48 8.82 -28.25 -32.47
N ASP A 49 9.63 -27.65 -33.35
CA ASP A 49 11.10 -27.67 -33.26
C ASP A 49 11.67 -26.85 -32.08
N ILE A 50 10.87 -25.98 -31.43
CA ILE A 50 11.27 -25.24 -30.22
C ILE A 50 11.54 -26.19 -29.05
N GLU A 51 10.85 -27.34 -29.00
CA GLU A 51 11.06 -28.37 -27.97
C GLU A 51 12.49 -28.95 -28.02
N ASN A 52 13.17 -28.84 -29.17
CA ASN A 52 14.55 -29.29 -29.39
C ASN A 52 15.63 -28.22 -29.15
N ILE A 53 15.29 -26.96 -28.83
CA ILE A 53 16.28 -25.90 -28.59
C ILE A 53 17.15 -26.21 -27.35
N THR A 54 16.62 -26.97 -26.40
CA THR A 54 17.32 -27.34 -25.16
C THR A 54 18.30 -28.51 -25.34
N SER A 55 18.14 -29.32 -26.38
CA SER A 55 19.04 -30.45 -26.70
C SER A 55 20.50 -30.03 -26.93
N GLN A 56 20.72 -28.78 -27.36
CA GLN A 56 22.06 -28.21 -27.57
C GLN A 56 22.80 -27.87 -26.28
N PHE A 57 22.11 -27.81 -25.14
CA PHE A 57 22.71 -27.52 -23.83
C PHE A 57 23.15 -28.77 -23.05
N GLY A 58 23.02 -29.97 -23.65
CA GLY A 58 23.48 -31.23 -23.05
C GLY A 58 22.66 -31.70 -21.84
N ILE A 59 21.50 -31.08 -21.60
CA ILE A 59 20.57 -31.41 -20.54
C ILE A 59 19.19 -31.56 -21.22
N GLU A 60 18.50 -32.68 -20.97
CA GLU A 60 17.12 -32.90 -21.43
C GLU A 60 16.13 -32.00 -20.66
N VAL A 61 16.31 -30.67 -20.73
CA VAL A 61 15.40 -29.72 -20.10
C VAL A 61 14.21 -29.54 -21.02
N SER A 62 13.00 -29.85 -20.58
CA SER A 62 11.81 -29.56 -21.38
C SER A 62 11.62 -28.05 -21.52
N PHE A 63 11.22 -27.57 -22.70
CA PHE A 63 10.88 -26.17 -22.92
C PHE A 63 9.78 -25.67 -21.96
N THR A 64 8.88 -26.57 -21.55
CA THR A 64 7.84 -26.30 -20.56
C THR A 64 8.42 -25.97 -19.17
N GLU A 65 9.50 -26.63 -18.76
CA GLU A 65 10.17 -26.36 -17.49
C GLU A 65 10.81 -24.97 -17.50
N LEU A 66 11.49 -24.61 -18.59
CA LEU A 66 12.12 -23.31 -18.75
C LEU A 66 11.11 -22.16 -18.61
N ILE A 67 9.95 -22.28 -19.28
CA ILE A 67 8.87 -21.30 -19.16
C ILE A 67 8.34 -21.25 -17.73
N THR A 68 8.12 -22.41 -17.10
CA THR A 68 7.57 -22.50 -15.75
C THR A 68 8.50 -21.85 -14.73
N TYR A 69 9.80 -22.15 -14.76
CA TYR A 69 10.79 -21.51 -13.90
C TYR A 69 10.87 -20.00 -14.15
N SER A 70 10.87 -19.57 -15.41
CA SER A 70 10.94 -18.14 -15.76
C SER A 70 9.73 -17.35 -15.24
N ILE A 71 8.52 -17.86 -15.46
CA ILE A 71 7.29 -17.24 -14.93
C ILE A 71 7.30 -17.26 -13.40
N GLY A 72 7.67 -18.39 -12.79
CA GLY A 72 7.80 -18.52 -11.33
C GLY A 72 8.74 -17.47 -10.72
N MET A 73 9.91 -17.27 -11.32
CA MET A 73 10.88 -16.26 -10.89
C MET A 73 10.32 -14.83 -11.00
N VAL A 74 9.62 -14.50 -12.09
CA VAL A 74 9.01 -13.17 -12.27
C VAL A 74 7.92 -12.93 -11.21
N VAL A 75 7.02 -13.89 -11.02
CA VAL A 75 5.94 -13.80 -10.01
C VAL A 75 6.53 -13.65 -8.62
N TYR A 76 7.53 -14.47 -8.27
CA TYR A 76 8.21 -14.38 -6.99
C TYR A 76 8.94 -13.03 -6.82
N GLY A 77 9.61 -12.53 -7.86
CA GLY A 77 10.24 -11.21 -7.84
C GLY A 77 9.25 -10.06 -7.59
N ILE A 78 8.07 -10.10 -8.21
CA ILE A 78 6.99 -9.13 -7.97
C ILE A 78 6.49 -9.21 -6.52
N PHE A 79 6.37 -10.43 -5.98
CA PHE A 79 6.02 -10.63 -4.58
C PHE A 79 7.06 -10.01 -3.65
N ILE A 80 8.36 -10.33 -3.83
CA ILE A 80 9.45 -9.74 -3.05
C ILE A 80 9.39 -8.22 -3.13
N TRP A 81 9.15 -7.68 -4.32
CA TRP A 81 9.12 -6.24 -4.56
C TRP A 81 8.09 -5.52 -3.69
N ASN A 82 6.87 -6.05 -3.62
CA ASN A 82 5.82 -5.52 -2.76
C ASN A 82 6.19 -5.67 -1.28
N PHE A 83 6.74 -6.83 -0.96
CA PHE A 83 7.05 -7.23 0.40
C PHE A 83 8.17 -6.38 1.03
N TYR A 84 9.33 -6.28 0.38
CA TYR A 84 10.47 -5.55 0.94
C TYR A 84 10.16 -4.06 1.10
N ARG A 85 9.38 -3.46 0.19
CA ARG A 85 8.97 -2.05 0.27
C ARG A 85 8.05 -1.78 1.44
N PHE A 86 7.18 -2.72 1.77
CA PHE A 86 6.36 -2.60 2.97
C PHE A 86 7.22 -2.66 4.24
N LEU A 87 8.18 -3.57 4.27
CA LEU A 87 9.05 -3.80 5.42
C LEU A 87 10.01 -2.64 5.71
N ALA A 88 10.62 -2.09 4.66
CA ALA A 88 11.67 -1.09 4.75
C ALA A 88 11.18 0.32 5.12
N ARG A 89 9.86 0.54 5.11
CA ARG A 89 9.28 1.82 5.53
C ARG A 89 9.56 2.06 7.01
N ARG A 90 10.06 3.26 7.34
CA ARG A 90 10.20 3.72 8.73
C ARG A 90 8.85 3.73 9.42
N GLU A 91 7.84 4.24 8.73
CA GLU A 91 6.44 4.21 9.18
C GLU A 91 5.61 3.29 8.28
N MET A 92 5.41 2.05 8.73
CA MET A 92 4.68 1.04 7.96
C MET A 92 3.19 1.39 7.79
N ILE A 93 2.61 2.12 8.74
CA ILE A 93 1.22 2.55 8.74
C ILE A 93 1.18 4.05 9.04
N PRO A 94 1.04 4.94 8.05
CA PRO A 94 0.91 6.37 8.32
C PRO A 94 -0.42 6.60 9.07
N LEU A 95 -0.36 7.19 10.27
CA LEU A 95 -1.56 7.66 10.94
C LEU A 95 -1.69 9.15 10.60
N GLY A 96 -2.82 9.54 10.01
CA GLY A 96 -3.19 10.94 9.81
C GLY A 96 -3.53 11.61 11.14
N LEU A 97 -2.55 11.73 12.05
CA LEU A 97 -2.71 12.30 13.40
C LEU A 97 -3.19 13.76 13.35
N LYS A 98 -2.96 14.48 12.23
CA LYS A 98 -3.51 15.82 11.98
C LYS A 98 -5.05 15.84 12.11
N LYS A 99 -5.74 14.77 11.70
CA LYS A 99 -7.22 14.68 11.79
C LYS A 99 -7.74 14.59 13.24
N TYR A 100 -6.90 14.13 14.18
CA TYR A 100 -7.26 13.96 15.59
C TYR A 100 -6.82 15.13 16.48
N GLN A 101 -5.99 16.05 15.97
CA GLN A 101 -5.65 17.29 16.67
C GLN A 101 -6.72 18.36 16.49
N THR A 102 -7.41 18.39 15.35
CA THR A 102 -8.47 19.37 15.05
C THR A 102 -9.71 19.21 15.95
N ASP A 103 -10.02 18.00 16.42
CA ASP A 103 -11.23 17.69 17.19
C ASP A 103 -11.13 17.98 18.71
N GLY A 104 -10.07 18.64 19.19
CA GLY A 104 -9.90 19.02 20.59
C GLY A 104 -9.64 17.86 21.59
N LYS A 105 -9.78 16.60 21.15
CA LYS A 105 -9.56 15.40 21.99
C LYS A 105 -8.09 14.98 22.00
N LYS A 106 -7.26 15.74 22.71
CA LYS A 106 -5.81 15.44 22.90
C LYS A 106 -5.56 14.01 23.41
N ALA A 107 -6.44 13.49 24.27
CA ALA A 107 -6.34 12.14 24.83
C ALA A 107 -6.46 11.02 23.78
N THR A 108 -7.38 11.14 22.81
CA THR A 108 -7.56 10.10 21.78
C THR A 108 -6.37 10.03 20.83
N SER A 109 -5.72 11.16 20.55
CA SER A 109 -4.51 11.21 19.74
C SER A 109 -3.32 10.51 20.41
N ILE A 110 -3.15 10.72 21.72
CA ILE A 110 -2.11 10.05 22.52
C ILE A 110 -2.36 8.54 22.58
N ILE A 111 -3.60 8.11 22.81
CA ILE A 111 -3.97 6.69 22.85
C ILE A 111 -3.73 6.01 21.49
N ALA A 112 -4.14 6.65 20.38
CA ALA A 112 -3.89 6.13 19.03
C ALA A 112 -2.39 6.04 18.73
N TYR A 113 -1.60 7.01 19.19
CA TYR A 113 -0.15 7.00 19.10
C TYR A 113 0.43 5.79 19.86
N ILE A 114 0.10 5.63 21.14
CA ILE A 114 0.58 4.51 21.97
C ILE A 114 0.19 3.17 21.35
N PHE A 115 -1.07 3.00 20.94
CA PHE A 115 -1.56 1.77 20.33
C PHE A 115 -0.77 1.37 19.07
N LYS A 116 -0.49 2.33 18.18
CA LYS A 116 0.31 2.05 16.96
C LYS A 116 1.69 1.52 17.28
N TYR A 117 2.39 2.13 18.24
CA TYR A 117 3.81 1.83 18.45
C TYR A 117 4.06 0.72 19.46
N VAL A 118 3.15 0.54 20.43
CA VAL A 118 3.27 -0.52 21.44
C VAL A 118 2.65 -1.83 20.97
N ILE A 119 1.63 -1.78 20.11
CA ILE A 119 0.89 -2.99 19.72
C ILE A 119 1.05 -3.28 18.23
N VAL A 120 0.65 -2.35 17.36
CA VAL A 120 0.57 -2.64 15.92
C VAL A 120 1.96 -2.88 15.33
N PHE A 121 2.94 -2.05 15.69
CA PHE A 121 4.28 -2.16 15.14
C PHE A 121 4.99 -3.46 15.54
N PRO A 122 5.07 -3.85 16.82
CA PRO A 122 5.65 -5.14 17.22
C PRO A 122 4.94 -6.33 16.59
N LEU A 123 3.63 -6.26 16.41
CA LEU A 123 2.86 -7.30 15.72
C LEU A 123 3.28 -7.43 14.26
N VAL A 124 3.50 -6.31 13.55
CA VAL A 124 4.01 -6.38 12.18
C VAL A 124 5.41 -6.98 12.14
N VAL A 125 6.31 -6.55 13.04
CA VAL A 125 7.66 -7.14 13.16
C VAL A 125 7.60 -8.64 13.44
N LEU A 126 6.69 -9.06 14.32
CA LEU A 126 6.45 -10.45 14.67
C LEU A 126 6.02 -11.30 13.48
N VAL A 127 5.01 -10.85 12.74
CA VAL A 127 4.51 -11.56 11.55
C VAL A 127 5.67 -11.79 10.58
N TRP A 128 6.52 -10.78 10.37
CA TRP A 128 7.64 -10.92 9.46
C TRP A 128 8.79 -11.75 9.99
N PHE A 129 9.06 -11.69 11.28
CA PHE A 129 9.98 -12.59 11.93
C PHE A 129 9.55 -14.05 11.70
N VAL A 130 8.26 -14.36 11.88
CA VAL A 130 7.72 -15.70 11.64
C VAL A 130 7.90 -16.09 10.17
N VAL A 131 7.50 -15.23 9.23
CA VAL A 131 7.65 -15.52 7.80
C VAL A 131 9.10 -15.81 7.41
N TYR A 132 10.05 -14.96 7.82
CA TYR A 132 11.47 -15.17 7.52
C TYR A 132 12.05 -16.40 8.21
N SER A 133 11.64 -16.65 9.45
CA SER A 133 12.07 -17.81 10.23
C SER A 133 11.58 -19.09 9.59
N THR A 134 10.31 -19.15 9.21
CA THR A 134 9.74 -20.29 8.49
C THR A 134 10.52 -20.55 7.21
N PHE A 135 10.76 -19.52 6.40
CA PHE A 135 11.53 -19.70 5.18
C PHE A 135 12.95 -20.22 5.41
N LEU A 136 13.69 -19.61 6.35
CA LEU A 136 15.07 -20.00 6.61
C LEU A 136 15.15 -21.38 7.27
N PHE A 137 14.16 -21.75 8.09
CA PHE A 137 14.01 -23.07 8.67
C PHE A 137 13.75 -24.17 7.64
N PHE A 138 12.98 -23.87 6.58
CA PHE A 138 12.80 -24.78 5.47
C PHE A 138 14.07 -24.94 4.64
N MET A 139 14.80 -23.86 4.40
CA MET A 139 15.93 -23.90 3.47
C MET A 139 17.27 -24.31 4.07
N ALA A 140 17.44 -24.15 5.38
CA ALA A 140 18.69 -24.46 6.07
C ALA A 140 18.49 -25.56 7.11
N PRO A 141 18.21 -26.81 6.70
CA PRO A 141 17.98 -27.92 7.63
C PRO A 141 19.17 -28.22 8.53
N ASP A 142 20.39 -27.91 8.06
CA ASP A 142 21.63 -28.18 8.79
C ASP A 142 21.97 -27.09 9.84
N ILE A 143 21.23 -25.98 9.86
CA ILE A 143 21.46 -24.90 10.81
C ILE A 143 20.63 -25.16 12.08
N PRO A 144 21.25 -25.13 13.28
CA PRO A 144 20.51 -25.20 14.54
C PRO A 144 19.40 -24.16 14.62
N LYS A 145 18.24 -24.57 15.13
CA LYS A 145 17.00 -23.75 15.16
C LYS A 145 17.22 -22.41 15.87
N GLU A 146 18.02 -22.39 16.94
CA GLU A 146 18.41 -21.20 17.68
C GLU A 146 19.19 -20.20 16.80
N GLN A 147 20.08 -20.70 15.94
CA GLN A 147 20.85 -19.87 15.03
C GLN A 147 19.98 -19.30 13.91
N VAL A 148 19.02 -20.08 13.40
CA VAL A 148 18.02 -19.60 12.42
C VAL A 148 17.31 -18.35 12.95
N PHE A 149 16.80 -18.41 14.19
CA PHE A 149 16.11 -17.25 14.78
C PHE A 149 17.04 -16.09 15.07
N LEU A 150 18.28 -16.36 15.51
CA LEU A 150 19.28 -15.32 15.73
C LEU A 150 19.58 -14.57 14.42
N ILE A 151 19.75 -15.28 13.30
CA ILE A 151 19.96 -14.67 11.99
C ILE A 151 18.76 -13.81 11.60
N VAL A 152 17.54 -14.37 11.72
CA VAL A 152 16.32 -13.69 11.30
C VAL A 152 16.04 -12.45 12.16
N ILE A 153 16.16 -12.54 13.50
CA ILE A 153 15.95 -11.37 14.36
C ILE A 153 17.02 -10.30 14.10
N SER A 154 18.27 -10.70 13.88
CA SER A 154 19.36 -9.77 13.56
C SER A 154 19.07 -9.04 12.26
N LEU A 155 18.59 -9.74 11.23
CA LEU A 155 18.19 -9.10 9.98
C LEU A 155 17.00 -8.17 10.18
N VAL A 156 15.96 -8.62 10.87
CA VAL A 156 14.76 -7.80 11.14
C VAL A 156 15.13 -6.51 11.86
N VAL A 157 15.98 -6.58 12.89
CA VAL A 157 16.49 -5.39 13.58
C VAL A 157 17.36 -4.53 12.67
N THR A 158 18.22 -5.12 11.85
CA THR A 158 19.05 -4.39 10.88
C THR A 158 18.18 -3.59 9.89
N VAL A 159 17.11 -4.19 9.38
CA VAL A 159 16.11 -3.52 8.54
C VAL A 159 15.47 -2.34 9.28
N ARG A 160 15.15 -2.49 10.58
CA ARG A 160 14.56 -1.40 11.39
C ARG A 160 15.53 -0.26 11.61
N ILE A 161 16.74 -0.54 12.08
CA ILE A 161 17.77 0.47 12.29
C ILE A 161 18.01 1.23 10.98
N SER A 162 18.11 0.51 9.87
CA SER A 162 18.31 1.09 8.55
C SER A 162 17.12 1.93 8.09
N ALA A 163 15.88 1.57 8.42
CA ALA A 163 14.70 2.35 8.03
C ALA A 163 14.69 3.74 8.70
N TYR A 164 15.24 3.85 9.91
CA TYR A 164 15.44 5.13 10.60
C TYR A 164 16.64 5.94 10.06
N TYR A 165 17.59 5.29 9.40
CA TYR A 165 18.73 5.93 8.76
C TYR A 165 18.42 6.38 7.32
N LYS A 166 18.14 5.42 6.43
CA LYS A 166 17.71 5.59 5.03
C LYS A 166 16.85 4.41 4.59
N GLU A 167 15.63 4.66 4.15
CA GLU A 167 14.71 3.60 3.72
C GLU A 167 15.27 2.76 2.56
N ASP A 168 16.07 3.34 1.66
CA ASP A 168 16.67 2.57 0.56
C ASP A 168 17.65 1.51 1.04
N LEU A 169 18.42 1.80 2.10
CA LEU A 169 19.29 0.81 2.73
C LEU A 169 18.48 -0.30 3.41
N ALA A 170 17.39 0.07 4.06
CA ALA A 170 16.47 -0.91 4.66
C ALA A 170 15.83 -1.82 3.60
N LYS A 171 15.52 -1.26 2.42
CA LYS A 171 15.02 -2.03 1.27
C LYS A 171 16.04 -3.07 0.86
N ASP A 172 17.32 -2.74 0.82
CA ASP A 172 18.37 -3.68 0.42
C ASP A 172 18.53 -4.82 1.43
N PHE A 173 18.50 -4.54 2.73
CA PHE A 173 18.52 -5.58 3.76
C PHE A 173 17.27 -6.47 3.75
N ALA A 174 16.08 -5.89 3.56
CA ALA A 174 14.82 -6.65 3.58
C ALA A 174 14.69 -7.64 2.40
N LYS A 175 15.43 -7.42 1.31
CA LYS A 175 15.47 -8.29 0.13
C LYS A 175 16.40 -9.49 0.30
N LEU A 176 17.32 -9.48 1.28
CA LEU A 176 18.37 -10.49 1.39
C LEU A 176 17.83 -11.90 1.58
N ILE A 177 16.98 -12.13 2.60
CA ILE A 177 16.41 -13.47 2.82
C ILE A 177 15.55 -13.91 1.63
N PRO A 178 14.57 -13.12 1.12
CA PRO A 178 13.74 -13.56 0.02
C PRO A 178 14.52 -13.94 -1.25
N PHE A 179 15.57 -13.19 -1.61
CA PHE A 179 16.42 -13.56 -2.74
C PHE A 179 17.37 -14.71 -2.45
N ALA A 180 17.91 -14.81 -1.23
CA ALA A 180 18.70 -15.98 -0.85
C ALA A 180 17.86 -17.26 -0.96
N LEU A 181 16.59 -17.21 -0.54
CA LEU A 181 15.66 -18.33 -0.68
C LEU A 181 15.39 -18.67 -2.14
N LEU A 182 15.18 -17.67 -3.00
CA LEU A 182 15.05 -17.92 -4.43
C LEU A 182 16.30 -18.60 -4.98
N GLY A 183 17.48 -18.11 -4.61
CA GLY A 183 18.75 -18.71 -5.03
C GLY A 183 18.88 -20.16 -4.60
N ILE A 184 18.58 -20.48 -3.34
CA ILE A 184 18.62 -21.86 -2.84
C ILE A 184 17.53 -22.70 -3.54
N PHE A 185 16.33 -22.16 -3.75
CA PHE A 185 15.23 -22.88 -4.40
C PHE A 185 15.57 -23.25 -5.84
N LEU A 186 16.25 -22.35 -6.56
CA LEU A 186 16.67 -22.58 -7.95
C LEU A 186 17.89 -23.50 -8.09
N THR A 187 18.70 -23.65 -7.03
CA THR A 187 19.97 -24.40 -7.08
C THR A 187 19.91 -25.74 -6.36
N SER A 188 18.97 -25.92 -5.45
CA SER A 188 18.87 -27.12 -4.64
C SER A 188 17.83 -28.08 -5.23
N ASN A 189 18.20 -29.36 -5.34
CA ASN A 189 17.27 -30.46 -5.65
C ASN A 189 16.39 -30.83 -4.42
N ILE A 190 16.13 -29.87 -3.52
CA ILE A 190 15.34 -30.11 -2.31
C ILE A 190 13.87 -30.11 -2.71
N PHE A 191 13.42 -31.26 -3.19
CA PHE A 191 12.00 -31.54 -3.35
C PHE A 191 11.41 -31.75 -1.96
N PHE A 192 10.70 -30.75 -1.45
CA PHE A 192 9.92 -30.92 -0.23
C PHE A 192 8.67 -31.73 -0.55
N THR A 193 8.58 -32.94 0.01
CA THR A 193 7.32 -33.69 0.00
C THR A 193 6.33 -32.97 0.94
N PRO A 194 5.01 -32.97 0.68
CA PRO A 194 4.04 -32.38 1.61
C PRO A 194 4.18 -32.87 3.05
N LYS A 195 4.63 -34.12 3.23
CA LYS A 195 4.93 -34.71 4.53
C LYS A 195 6.10 -34.02 5.24
N ASP A 196 7.19 -33.75 4.52
CA ASP A 196 8.36 -33.05 5.04
C ASP A 196 8.02 -31.62 5.47
N ILE A 197 7.10 -30.97 4.73
CA ILE A 197 6.59 -29.64 5.07
C ILE A 197 5.83 -29.66 6.39
N ILE A 198 4.93 -30.64 6.55
CA ILE A 198 4.10 -30.79 7.74
C ILE A 198 4.96 -31.14 8.96
N GLU A 199 5.88 -32.10 8.86
CA GLU A 199 6.76 -32.50 9.97
C GLU A 199 7.62 -31.33 10.44
N ARG A 200 8.21 -30.58 9.50
CA ARG A 200 8.97 -29.35 9.83
C ARG A 200 8.10 -28.26 10.44
N ALA A 201 6.86 -28.09 9.98
CA ALA A 201 5.94 -27.13 10.57
C ALA A 201 5.59 -27.48 12.03
N TYR A 202 5.37 -28.77 12.33
CA TYR A 202 5.17 -29.23 13.71
C TYR A 202 6.40 -28.98 14.59
N ASP A 203 7.59 -29.20 14.05
CA ASP A 203 8.86 -28.96 14.73
C ASP A 203 9.14 -27.48 15.06
N PHE A 204 8.46 -26.57 14.38
CA PHE A 204 8.51 -25.13 14.61
C PHE A 204 7.59 -24.69 15.76
N ILE A 205 6.50 -25.43 16.03
CA ILE A 205 5.49 -25.06 17.05
C ILE A 205 6.08 -24.89 18.46
N PRO A 206 6.93 -25.79 19.00
CA PRO A 206 7.52 -25.62 20.33
C PRO A 206 8.33 -24.32 20.47
N PHE A 207 8.87 -23.81 19.36
CA PHE A 207 9.65 -22.58 19.34
C PHE A 207 8.79 -21.32 19.28
N LEU A 208 7.51 -21.42 18.93
CA LEU A 208 6.55 -20.31 19.07
C LEU A 208 6.48 -19.82 20.52
N GLY A 209 6.72 -20.68 21.51
CA GLY A 209 6.81 -20.27 22.92
C GLY A 209 7.96 -19.29 23.22
N LYS A 210 9.07 -19.38 22.47
CA LYS A 210 10.23 -18.48 22.61
C LYS A 210 10.03 -17.14 21.88
N ILE A 211 9.01 -17.03 21.04
CA ILE A 211 8.71 -15.82 20.27
C ILE A 211 8.41 -14.61 21.17
N ILE A 212 7.86 -14.83 22.36
CA ILE A 212 7.56 -13.74 23.29
C ILE A 212 8.82 -12.91 23.61
N GLY A 213 9.98 -13.56 23.73
CA GLY A 213 11.26 -12.88 23.95
C GLY A 213 11.66 -11.99 22.78
N PHE A 214 11.42 -12.45 21.54
CA PHE A 214 11.66 -11.66 20.33
C PHE A 214 10.69 -10.49 20.20
N VAL A 215 9.42 -10.64 20.62
CA VAL A 215 8.46 -9.53 20.65
C VAL A 215 8.89 -8.45 21.63
N ILE A 216 9.28 -8.84 22.85
CA ILE A 216 9.80 -7.90 23.86
C ILE A 216 11.04 -7.17 23.32
N TYR A 217 11.96 -7.91 22.72
CA TYR A 217 13.16 -7.32 22.12
C TYR A 217 12.83 -6.34 20.98
N ALA A 218 11.90 -6.70 20.08
CA ALA A 218 11.44 -5.82 19.01
C ALA A 218 10.79 -4.53 19.54
N ILE A 219 9.99 -4.62 20.61
CA ILE A 219 9.41 -3.46 21.29
C ILE A 219 10.52 -2.54 21.82
N LEU A 220 11.52 -3.11 22.49
CA LEU A 220 12.64 -2.34 23.06
C LEU A 220 13.45 -1.63 21.97
N VAL A 221 13.83 -2.36 20.91
CA VAL A 221 14.58 -1.79 19.78
C VAL A 221 13.80 -0.66 19.12
N GLU A 222 12.51 -0.86 18.86
CA GLU A 222 11.68 0.18 18.26
C GLU A 222 11.55 1.41 19.16
N ALA A 223 11.34 1.21 20.47
CA ALA A 223 11.26 2.30 21.43
C ALA A 223 12.55 3.13 21.44
N ILE A 224 13.72 2.47 21.46
CA ILE A 224 15.03 3.12 21.41
C ILE A 224 15.20 3.91 20.11
N LEU A 225 14.93 3.28 18.96
CA LEU A 225 15.07 3.93 17.65
C LEU A 225 14.18 5.16 17.52
N ARG A 226 12.96 5.08 18.05
CA ARG A 226 12.03 6.20 18.07
C ARG A 226 12.49 7.35 18.95
N ILE A 227 13.03 7.05 20.14
CA ILE A 227 13.61 8.07 21.02
C ILE A 227 14.79 8.75 20.32
N LEU A 228 15.70 7.96 19.72
CA LEU A 228 16.84 8.49 18.95
C LEU A 228 16.38 9.36 17.78
N PHE A 229 15.33 8.97 17.08
CA PHE A 229 14.76 9.75 15.99
C PHE A 229 14.18 11.08 16.48
N LEU A 230 13.46 11.08 17.60
CA LEU A 230 12.92 12.30 18.20
C LEU A 230 14.04 13.25 18.65
N ILE A 231 15.13 12.72 19.22
CA ILE A 231 16.32 13.49 19.60
C ILE A 231 16.99 14.07 18.37
N LYS A 232 17.25 13.26 17.34
CA LYS A 232 17.85 13.70 16.08
C LYS A 232 17.03 14.82 15.45
N ARG A 233 15.70 14.66 15.39
CA ARG A 233 14.78 15.66 14.86
C ARG A 233 14.84 16.98 15.64
N LYS A 234 14.95 16.92 16.97
CA LYS A 234 15.05 18.11 17.83
C LYS A 234 16.38 18.85 17.66
N ILE A 235 17.48 18.14 17.41
CA ILE A 235 18.83 18.71 17.32
C ILE A 235 19.14 19.21 15.90
N MET A 236 18.65 18.51 14.87
CA MET A 236 18.89 18.82 13.47
C MET A 236 17.53 18.93 12.76
N PRO A 237 16.91 20.12 12.71
CA PRO A 237 15.70 20.33 11.93
C PRO A 237 16.03 20.01 10.48
N SER A 238 15.53 18.87 10.01
CA SER A 238 15.86 18.32 8.71
C SER A 238 15.39 19.26 7.61
N VAL A 239 16.04 19.23 6.46
CA VAL A 239 15.63 19.97 5.25
C VAL A 239 14.13 19.78 4.94
N ASP A 240 13.57 18.62 5.29
CA ASP A 240 12.14 18.31 5.20
C ASP A 240 11.25 19.24 6.04
N GLU A 241 11.69 19.69 7.23
CA GLU A 241 10.94 20.62 8.08
C GLU A 241 10.91 22.02 7.46
N LYS A 242 12.04 22.47 6.90
CA LYS A 242 12.08 23.72 6.11
C LYS A 242 11.23 23.62 4.84
N LEU A 243 11.06 22.42 4.29
CA LEU A 243 10.23 22.19 3.11
C LEU A 243 8.75 22.17 3.49
N GLU A 244 8.39 21.48 4.57
CA GLU A 244 7.03 21.46 5.12
C GLU A 244 6.58 22.85 5.57
N GLU A 245 7.46 23.62 6.23
CA GLU A 245 7.21 25.00 6.64
C GLU A 245 6.96 25.89 5.42
N LYS A 246 7.81 25.79 4.38
CA LYS A 246 7.59 26.51 3.11
C LYS A 246 6.29 26.12 2.40
N ILE A 247 5.92 24.85 2.44
CA ILE A 247 4.66 24.37 1.84
C ILE A 247 3.46 24.89 2.63
N GLU A 248 3.50 24.85 3.97
CA GLU A 248 2.44 25.40 4.81
C GLU A 248 2.31 26.93 4.64
N GLU A 249 3.42 27.64 4.49
CA GLU A 249 3.45 29.08 4.22
C GLU A 249 2.80 29.41 2.86
N GLN A 250 3.16 28.68 1.80
CA GLN A 250 2.52 28.83 0.47
C GLN A 250 1.04 28.49 0.47
N ILE A 251 0.61 27.47 1.23
CA ILE A 251 -0.79 27.10 1.35
C ILE A 251 -1.56 28.20 2.09
N ASN A 252 -1.04 28.69 3.21
CA ASN A 252 -1.69 29.76 3.99
C ASN A 252 -1.79 31.07 3.21
N GLU A 253 -0.75 31.44 2.48
CA GLU A 253 -0.77 32.60 1.58
C GLU A 253 -1.87 32.45 0.52
N LYS A 254 -1.92 31.29 -0.15
CA LYS A 254 -2.93 31.02 -1.18
C LYS A 254 -4.35 30.99 -0.62
N ILE A 255 -4.55 30.48 0.59
CA ILE A 255 -5.83 30.51 1.30
C ILE A 255 -6.22 31.95 1.63
N LYS A 256 -5.31 32.74 2.19
CA LYS A 256 -5.57 34.14 2.56
C LYS A 256 -6.02 34.95 1.34
N VAL A 257 -5.32 34.81 0.21
CA VAL A 257 -5.70 35.46 -1.05
C VAL A 257 -7.07 35.00 -1.54
N HIS A 258 -7.42 33.72 -1.34
CA HIS A 258 -8.74 33.22 -1.73
C HIS A 258 -9.85 33.75 -0.83
N VAL A 259 -9.61 33.85 0.48
CA VAL A 259 -10.57 34.41 1.45
C VAL A 259 -10.80 35.89 1.17
N GLU A 260 -9.74 36.66 0.96
CA GLU A 260 -9.84 38.10 0.65
C GLU A 260 -10.63 38.35 -0.66
N LYS A 261 -10.39 37.52 -1.70
CA LYS A 261 -11.20 37.56 -2.94
C LYS A 261 -12.67 37.18 -2.74
N ILE A 262 -12.97 36.33 -1.77
CA ILE A 262 -14.36 35.95 -1.43
C ILE A 262 -15.03 37.11 -0.69
N GLU A 263 -14.32 37.74 0.26
CA GLU A 263 -14.81 38.91 1.00
C GLU A 263 -15.08 40.10 0.06
N GLU A 264 -14.15 40.43 -0.84
CA GLU A 264 -14.37 41.49 -1.85
C GLU A 264 -15.61 41.21 -2.72
N LYS A 265 -15.78 39.96 -3.17
CA LYS A 265 -16.96 39.56 -3.95
C LYS A 265 -18.25 39.66 -3.15
N HIS A 266 -18.21 39.33 -1.86
CA HIS A 266 -19.37 39.48 -0.98
C HIS A 266 -19.73 40.95 -0.80
N GLU A 267 -18.76 41.82 -0.56
CA GLU A 267 -18.99 43.26 -0.41
C GLU A 267 -19.55 43.88 -1.70
N ASP A 268 -19.03 43.48 -2.87
CA ASP A 268 -19.56 43.90 -4.17
C ASP A 268 -21.00 43.41 -4.42
N LEU A 269 -21.34 42.21 -3.94
CA LEU A 269 -22.70 41.67 -4.03
C LEU A 269 -23.65 42.41 -3.09
N GLU A 270 -23.24 42.72 -1.86
CA GLU A 270 -24.05 43.50 -0.92
C GLU A 270 -24.37 44.89 -1.48
N LYS A 271 -23.36 45.59 -2.02
CA LYS A 271 -23.57 46.91 -2.66
C LYS A 271 -24.53 46.84 -3.85
N LYS A 272 -24.51 45.76 -4.63
CA LYS A 272 -25.45 45.56 -5.74
C LYS A 272 -26.87 45.32 -5.23
N ILE A 273 -27.04 44.50 -4.19
CA ILE A 273 -28.35 44.22 -3.59
C ILE A 273 -28.94 45.49 -2.99
N GLU A 274 -28.15 46.28 -2.26
CA GLU A 274 -28.59 47.55 -1.68
C GLU A 274 -29.08 48.52 -2.76
N LYS A 275 -28.28 48.69 -3.83
CA LYS A 275 -28.67 49.54 -4.97
C LYS A 275 -29.93 49.05 -5.69
N GLU A 276 -30.05 47.75 -5.92
CA GLU A 276 -31.26 47.19 -6.55
C GLU A 276 -32.50 47.36 -5.65
N THR A 277 -32.33 47.26 -4.33
CA THR A 277 -33.41 47.46 -3.35
C THR A 277 -33.87 48.91 -3.34
N ASP A 278 -32.95 49.87 -3.30
CA ASP A 278 -33.25 51.31 -3.41
C ASP A 278 -33.97 51.66 -4.72
N ASP A 279 -33.56 51.05 -5.84
CA ASP A 279 -34.19 51.28 -7.14
C ASP A 279 -35.60 50.67 -7.21
N ILE A 280 -35.85 49.55 -6.51
CA ILE A 280 -37.18 48.96 -6.38
C ILE A 280 -38.07 49.83 -5.49
N GLU A 281 -37.57 50.30 -4.35
CA GLU A 281 -38.31 51.16 -3.42
C GLU A 281 -38.77 52.45 -4.11
N LYS A 282 -37.87 53.13 -4.83
CA LYS A 282 -38.21 54.33 -5.64
C LYS A 282 -39.25 54.04 -6.72
N LYS A 283 -39.23 52.85 -7.32
CA LYS A 283 -40.26 52.46 -8.30
C LYS A 283 -41.62 52.24 -7.64
N ILE A 284 -41.65 51.58 -6.47
CA ILE A 284 -42.87 51.34 -5.71
C ILE A 284 -43.48 52.66 -5.24
N GLU A 285 -42.67 53.59 -4.69
CA GLU A 285 -43.15 54.92 -4.29
C GLU A 285 -43.79 55.65 -5.46
N LYS A 286 -43.11 55.67 -6.62
CA LYS A 286 -43.62 56.33 -7.82
C LYS A 286 -44.92 55.70 -8.33
N GLU A 287 -45.01 54.36 -8.35
CA GLU A 287 -46.24 53.66 -8.75
C GLU A 287 -47.38 53.93 -7.76
N THR A 288 -47.08 53.99 -6.46
CA THR A 288 -48.05 54.28 -5.40
C THR A 288 -48.59 55.71 -5.54
N ASP A 289 -47.72 56.70 -5.74
CA ASP A 289 -48.08 58.10 -5.99
C ASP A 289 -48.95 58.25 -7.25
N ASP A 290 -48.63 57.51 -8.32
CA ASP A 290 -49.37 57.53 -9.58
C ASP A 290 -50.75 56.87 -9.44
N ILE A 291 -50.88 55.84 -8.59
CA ILE A 291 -52.17 55.21 -8.24
C ILE A 291 -53.01 56.17 -7.38
N GLU A 292 -52.43 56.81 -6.37
CA GLU A 292 -53.13 57.76 -5.50
C GLU A 292 -53.72 58.93 -6.31
N LYS A 293 -52.92 59.52 -7.21
CA LYS A 293 -53.38 60.56 -8.15
C LYS A 293 -54.49 60.10 -9.10
N LYS A 294 -54.53 58.80 -9.47
CA LYS A 294 -55.63 58.25 -10.29
C LYS A 294 -56.90 58.10 -9.47
N ILE A 295 -56.80 57.61 -8.24
CA ILE A 295 -57.94 57.47 -7.30
C ILE A 295 -58.54 58.85 -6.97
N GLU A 296 -57.72 59.87 -6.75
CA GLU A 296 -58.21 61.24 -6.53
C GLU A 296 -58.95 61.82 -7.74
N LYS A 297 -58.52 61.48 -8.97
CA LYS A 297 -59.20 61.90 -10.20
C LYS A 297 -60.54 61.19 -10.39
N GLU A 298 -60.64 59.90 -10.10
CA GLU A 298 -61.90 59.15 -10.18
C GLU A 298 -62.92 59.61 -9.11
N ASN A 299 -62.44 59.96 -7.91
CA ASN A 299 -63.29 60.48 -6.82
C ASN A 299 -63.74 61.93 -7.02
N SER A 300 -63.06 62.70 -7.89
CA SER A 300 -63.48 64.06 -8.26
C SER A 300 -64.43 64.07 -9.47
N SER A 301 -64.30 63.14 -10.42
CA SER A 301 -65.25 63.00 -11.54
C SER A 301 -66.61 62.43 -11.12
N SER A 302 -66.65 61.53 -10.12
CA SER A 302 -67.90 60.98 -9.57
C SER A 302 -68.73 61.99 -8.77
N LYS A 303 -68.12 63.07 -8.27
CA LYS A 303 -68.82 64.18 -7.59
C LYS A 303 -69.44 65.20 -8.55
N GLU A 304 -69.06 65.21 -9.83
CA GLU A 304 -69.69 66.06 -10.85
C GLU A 304 -70.91 65.39 -11.51
N GLU A 305 -71.07 64.07 -11.45
CA GLU A 305 -72.25 63.36 -11.97
C GLU A 305 -73.43 63.29 -10.98
N GLU A 306 -73.24 63.65 -9.71
CA GLU A 306 -74.28 63.67 -8.66
C GLU A 306 -74.89 65.07 -8.39
N LYS A 307 -74.64 66.05 -9.26
CA LYS A 307 -75.18 67.42 -9.16
C LYS A 307 -76.01 67.81 -10.37
#